data_AF-A0A4Y2J5N8-F1
#
_entry.id   AF-A0A4Y2J5N8-F1
#
_cell.length_a   1.000
_cell.length_b   1.000
_cell.length_c   1.000
_cell.angle_alpha   90.00
_cell.angle_beta   90.00
_cell.angle_gamma   90.00
#
_symmetry.space_group_name_H-M   'P 1'
#
loop_
_entity.id
_entity.type
_entity.pdbx_description
1 polymer ?
#
loop_
_entity_poly.entity_id
_entity_poly.type
_entity_poly.pdbx_seq_one_letter_code
_entity_poly.pdbx_strand_id
1 'polypeptide(L)'
;MEAVRTMLQDSGLQPRFWAEALHAYVHTKNRCSHKLTEGKTPMEIWSGHKPSIRHCRTFGSLAYVYVPTVNRNKLQPKAKIGILVGYAVNRRGYRVWLPKERKVVESIHVKIDETKNGVKTLFGKVKHYDYAIYQLDQNLKNDSDYRAQDEKSSSPEKPSSLDISTWIRLEKPRKKSKRIDVYYYPLLVKNDLDP
;
A
#
# COMPACT_ATOMS: atom_id res chain seq x y z
N MET A 1 6.49 10.62 -3.20
CA MET A 1 5.86 9.70 -2.23
C MET A 1 5.36 10.38 -0.95
N GLU A 2 5.87 11.55 -0.56
CA GLU A 2 5.42 12.23 0.67
C GLU A 2 3.90 12.44 0.76
N ALA A 3 3.25 12.89 -0.32
CA ALA A 3 1.78 13.05 -0.32
C ALA A 3 1.00 11.73 -0.12
N VAL A 4 1.53 10.61 -0.61
CA VAL A 4 0.91 9.29 -0.40
C VAL A 4 1.09 8.88 1.06
N ARG A 5 2.27 9.13 1.64
CA ARG A 5 2.56 8.89 3.05
C ARG A 5 1.62 9.70 3.95
N THR A 6 1.41 10.98 3.66
CA THR A 6 0.49 11.82 4.45
C THR A 6 -0.95 11.37 4.33
N MET A 7 -1.43 11.01 3.13
CA MET A 7 -2.79 10.46 2.95
C MET A 7 -3.00 9.14 3.72
N LEU A 8 -2.01 8.25 3.73
CA LEU A 8 -2.07 7.02 4.49
C LEU A 8 -2.06 7.28 6.00
N GLN A 9 -1.22 8.20 6.46
CA GLN A 9 -1.13 8.55 7.88
C GLN A 9 -2.42 9.20 8.39
N ASP A 10 -3.03 10.10 7.60
CA ASP A 10 -4.28 10.77 7.93
C ASP A 10 -5.47 9.80 7.99
N SER A 11 -5.56 8.91 6.99
CA SER A 11 -6.58 7.86 6.96
C SER A 11 -6.37 6.78 8.01
N GLY A 12 -5.14 6.56 8.49
CA GLY A 12 -4.79 5.44 9.36
C GLY A 12 -4.79 4.10 8.63
N LEU A 13 -4.79 4.10 7.29
CA LEU A 13 -4.73 2.89 6.48
C LEU A 13 -3.31 2.33 6.46
N GLN A 14 -3.22 1.01 6.29
CA GLN A 14 -1.93 0.33 6.23
C GLN A 14 -1.13 0.72 4.98
N PRO A 15 0.21 0.68 5.05
CA PRO A 15 1.08 0.94 3.90
C PRO A 15 0.79 0.07 2.67
N ARG A 16 0.19 -1.12 2.84
CA ARG A 16 -0.24 -1.98 1.73
C ARG A 16 -1.19 -1.29 0.75
N PHE A 17 -1.95 -0.30 1.19
CA PHE A 17 -2.86 0.50 0.35
C PHE A 17 -2.16 1.65 -0.38
N TRP A 18 -0.82 1.69 -0.42
CA TRP A 18 -0.06 2.76 -1.08
C TRP A 18 -0.44 2.95 -2.55
N ALA A 19 -0.71 1.85 -3.28
CA ALA A 19 -1.09 1.93 -4.70
C ALA A 19 -2.46 2.61 -4.87
N GLU A 20 -3.41 2.29 -3.99
CA GLU A 20 -4.74 2.92 -3.97
C GLU A 20 -4.66 4.41 -3.61
N ALA A 21 -3.87 4.73 -2.57
CA ALA A 21 -3.62 6.09 -2.16
C ALA A 21 -2.93 6.92 -3.26
N LEU A 22 -1.95 6.32 -3.97
CA LEU A 22 -1.30 6.96 -5.11
C LEU A 22 -2.30 7.25 -6.24
N HIS A 23 -3.15 6.28 -6.58
CA HIS A 23 -4.16 6.46 -7.61
C HIS A 23 -5.16 7.58 -7.23
N ALA A 24 -5.63 7.61 -5.99
CA ALA A 24 -6.51 8.66 -5.48
C ALA A 24 -5.83 10.04 -5.44
N TYR A 25 -4.54 10.08 -5.11
CA TYR A 25 -3.73 11.29 -5.12
C TYR A 25 -3.62 11.87 -6.53
N VAL A 26 -3.22 11.05 -7.52
CA VAL A 26 -3.08 11.47 -8.91
C VAL A 26 -4.43 11.95 -9.46
N HIS A 27 -5.51 11.24 -9.15
CA HIS A 27 -6.87 11.62 -9.53
C HIS A 27 -7.24 13.01 -9.00
N THR A 28 -6.96 13.29 -7.72
CA THR A 28 -7.23 14.61 -7.13
C THR A 28 -6.31 15.67 -7.74
N LYS A 29 -5.02 15.37 -7.85
CA LYS A 29 -4.00 16.31 -8.36
C LYS A 29 -4.29 16.77 -9.79
N ASN A 30 -4.78 15.87 -10.66
CA ASN A 30 -5.14 16.18 -12.04
C ASN A 30 -6.36 17.11 -12.16
N ARG A 31 -7.16 17.25 -11.08
CA ARG A 31 -8.34 18.11 -11.00
C ARG A 31 -8.13 19.34 -10.13
N CYS A 32 -6.96 19.49 -9.52
CA CYS A 32 -6.56 20.72 -8.85
C CYS A 32 -5.90 21.65 -9.85
N SER A 33 -6.26 22.94 -9.82
CA SER A 33 -5.53 23.95 -10.58
C SER A 33 -4.17 24.19 -9.96
N HIS A 34 -3.22 24.64 -10.78
CA HIS A 34 -1.89 24.99 -10.33
C HIS A 34 -1.55 26.41 -10.74
N LYS A 35 -0.67 27.07 -9.99
CA LYS A 35 -0.29 28.47 -10.24
C LYS A 35 0.35 28.65 -11.62
N LEU A 36 1.15 27.68 -12.07
CA LEU A 36 1.75 27.66 -13.41
C LEU A 36 0.74 27.42 -14.54
N THR A 37 -0.49 27.05 -14.21
CA THR A 37 -1.50 26.61 -15.17
C THR A 37 -2.59 27.68 -15.37
N GLU A 38 -2.34 28.90 -14.90
CA GLU A 38 -3.23 30.06 -15.05
C GLU A 38 -4.68 29.78 -14.62
N GLY A 39 -4.85 28.95 -13.58
CA GLY A 39 -6.17 28.57 -13.06
C GLY A 39 -6.84 27.38 -13.78
N LYS A 40 -6.28 26.86 -14.87
CA LYS A 40 -6.76 25.63 -15.52
C LYS A 40 -6.26 24.39 -14.78
N THR A 41 -7.01 23.31 -14.86
CA THR A 41 -6.57 22.01 -14.30
C THR A 41 -5.78 21.20 -15.33
N PRO A 42 -4.82 20.35 -14.93
CA PRO A 42 -4.11 19.48 -15.88
C PRO A 42 -5.05 18.64 -16.74
N MET A 43 -6.14 18.15 -16.15
CA MET A 43 -7.14 17.38 -16.89
C MET A 43 -7.94 18.23 -17.88
N GLU A 44 -8.17 19.50 -17.58
CA GLU A 44 -8.80 20.45 -18.51
C GLU A 44 -7.89 20.81 -19.68
N ILE A 45 -6.58 20.94 -19.45
CA ILE A 45 -5.61 21.12 -20.54
C ILE A 45 -5.57 19.90 -21.45
N TRP A 46 -5.54 18.70 -20.86
CA TRP A 46 -5.44 17.47 -21.62
C TRP A 46 -6.73 17.13 -22.37
N SER A 47 -7.88 17.23 -21.69
CA SER A 47 -9.18 16.80 -22.22
C SER A 47 -9.96 17.92 -22.92
N GLY A 48 -9.55 19.19 -22.77
CA GLY A 48 -10.32 20.36 -23.20
C GLY A 48 -11.61 20.61 -22.39
N HIS A 49 -11.94 19.75 -21.42
CA HIS A 49 -13.17 19.84 -20.63
C HIS A 49 -12.86 20.05 -19.14
N LYS A 50 -13.58 20.98 -18.50
CA LYS A 50 -13.42 21.28 -17.08
C LYS A 50 -13.94 20.11 -16.22
N PRO A 51 -13.07 19.39 -15.47
CA PRO A 51 -13.50 18.27 -14.67
C PRO A 51 -14.37 18.73 -13.49
N SER A 52 -15.41 17.96 -13.18
CA SER A 52 -16.19 18.18 -11.96
C SER A 52 -15.45 17.68 -10.71
N ILE A 53 -15.42 18.50 -9.67
CA ILE A 53 -14.85 18.17 -8.34
C ILE A 53 -15.94 17.63 -7.39
N ARG A 54 -17.22 17.63 -7.79
CA ARG A 54 -18.34 17.20 -6.93
C ARG A 54 -18.24 15.74 -6.46
N HIS A 55 -17.54 14.89 -7.21
CA HIS A 55 -17.29 13.49 -6.85
C HIS A 55 -16.07 13.31 -5.95
N CYS A 56 -15.21 14.32 -5.79
CA CYS A 56 -14.03 14.20 -4.94
C CYS A 56 -14.46 14.05 -3.49
N ARG A 57 -13.88 13.07 -2.80
CA ARG A 57 -14.18 12.70 -1.43
C ARG A 57 -12.90 12.40 -0.66
N THR A 58 -12.94 12.58 0.66
CA THR A 58 -11.77 12.37 1.53
C THR A 58 -11.36 10.90 1.58
N PHE A 59 -10.11 10.62 1.25
CA PHE A 59 -9.54 9.26 1.32
C PHE A 59 -9.56 8.74 2.76
N GLY A 60 -9.90 7.47 2.96
CA GLY A 60 -10.03 6.89 4.30
C GLY A 60 -11.33 7.19 5.04
N SER A 61 -12.27 7.91 4.41
CA SER A 61 -13.60 8.14 4.96
C SER A 61 -14.42 6.84 5.04
N LEU A 62 -15.41 6.84 5.94
CA LEU A 62 -16.35 5.73 6.09
C LEU A 62 -17.29 5.68 4.88
N ALA A 63 -17.41 4.51 4.27
CA ALA A 63 -18.21 4.31 3.06
C ALA A 63 -19.23 3.18 3.25
N TYR A 64 -20.44 3.40 2.74
CA TYR A 64 -21.53 2.44 2.72
C TYR A 64 -21.85 2.07 1.28
N VAL A 65 -21.49 0.86 0.89
CA VAL A 65 -21.73 0.32 -0.45
C VAL A 65 -23.09 -0.34 -0.49
N TYR A 66 -23.96 0.10 -1.41
CA TYR A 66 -25.28 -0.49 -1.58
C TYR A 66 -25.20 -1.94 -2.06
N VAL A 67 -26.02 -2.83 -1.46
CA VAL A 67 -26.16 -4.23 -1.89
C VAL A 67 -27.48 -4.38 -2.64
N PRO A 68 -27.46 -4.84 -3.90
CA PRO A 68 -28.67 -5.08 -4.68
C PRO A 68 -29.64 -6.04 -4.00
N THR A 69 -30.94 -5.86 -4.24
CA THR A 69 -32.02 -6.73 -3.73
C THR A 69 -31.84 -8.19 -4.12
N VAL A 70 -31.31 -8.46 -5.31
CA VAL A 70 -31.07 -9.83 -5.82
C VAL A 70 -30.09 -10.61 -4.95
N ASN A 71 -29.15 -9.90 -4.31
CA ASN A 71 -28.08 -10.51 -3.52
C ASN A 71 -28.37 -10.46 -2.02
N ARG A 72 -29.60 -10.11 -1.60
CA ARG A 72 -29.97 -10.00 -0.20
C ARG A 72 -31.34 -10.60 0.11
N ASN A 73 -31.44 -11.29 1.25
CA ASN A 73 -32.74 -11.66 1.81
C ASN A 73 -33.42 -10.46 2.48
N LYS A 74 -34.75 -10.52 2.68
CA LYS A 74 -35.58 -9.42 3.23
C LYS A 74 -35.04 -8.84 4.55
N LEU A 75 -34.38 -9.68 5.36
CA LEU A 75 -33.81 -9.35 6.67
C LEU A 75 -32.33 -8.92 6.65
N GLN A 76 -31.63 -9.06 5.51
CA GLN A 76 -30.21 -8.73 5.44
C GLN A 76 -29.98 -7.21 5.28
N PRO A 77 -28.84 -6.70 5.78
CA PRO A 77 -28.52 -5.28 5.71
C PRO A 77 -28.45 -4.80 4.25
N LYS A 78 -29.00 -3.60 4.00
CA LYS A 78 -29.09 -2.98 2.67
C LYS A 78 -27.74 -2.45 2.15
N ALA A 79 -26.74 -2.32 3.03
CA ALA A 79 -25.43 -1.78 2.69
C ALA A 79 -24.31 -2.51 3.42
N LYS A 80 -23.15 -2.58 2.77
CA LYS A 80 -21.89 -3.05 3.34
C LYS A 80 -21.05 -1.86 3.77
N ILE A 81 -20.52 -1.92 4.97
CA ILE A 81 -19.65 -0.88 5.52
C ILE A 81 -18.21 -1.17 5.08
N GLY A 82 -17.51 -0.13 4.64
CA GLY A 82 -16.12 -0.18 4.22
C GLY A 82 -15.44 1.17 4.32
N ILE A 83 -14.24 1.25 3.73
CA ILE A 83 -13.39 2.43 3.77
C ILE A 83 -13.15 2.89 2.34
N LEU A 84 -13.31 4.19 2.08
CA LEU A 84 -13.01 4.76 0.76
C LEU A 84 -11.50 4.70 0.51
N VAL A 85 -11.10 3.97 -0.53
CA VAL A 85 -9.69 3.83 -0.93
C VAL A 85 -9.39 4.44 -2.30
N GLY A 86 -10.40 4.89 -3.05
CA GLY A 86 -10.13 5.62 -4.28
C GLY A 86 -11.32 5.78 -5.19
N TYR A 87 -11.02 6.04 -6.46
CA TYR A 87 -11.97 6.29 -7.53
C TYR A 87 -11.85 5.21 -8.59
N ALA A 88 -12.99 4.80 -9.16
CA ALA A 88 -13.00 3.85 -10.25
C ALA A 88 -12.44 4.50 -11.53
N VAL A 89 -11.71 3.71 -12.32
CA VAL A 89 -11.02 4.21 -13.53
C VAL A 89 -12.01 4.42 -14.68
N ASN A 90 -12.86 3.42 -14.93
CA ASN A 90 -13.70 3.38 -16.14
C ASN A 90 -15.13 3.90 -15.93
N ARG A 91 -15.50 4.18 -14.68
CA ARG A 91 -16.88 4.54 -14.31
C ARG A 91 -16.86 5.66 -13.28
N ARG A 92 -17.97 6.41 -13.19
CA ARG A 92 -18.17 7.44 -12.15
C ARG A 92 -18.52 6.79 -10.80
N GLY A 93 -17.62 5.94 -10.31
CA GLY A 93 -17.78 5.18 -9.08
C GLY A 93 -16.58 5.32 -8.16
N TYR A 94 -16.72 4.71 -6.99
CA TYR A 94 -15.73 4.71 -5.93
C TYR A 94 -15.18 3.31 -5.73
N ARG A 95 -13.92 3.25 -5.29
CA ARG A 95 -13.25 2.03 -4.84
C ARG A 95 -13.32 2.02 -3.33
N VAL A 96 -13.96 0.99 -2.78
CA VAL A 96 -14.20 0.85 -1.35
C VAL A 96 -13.61 -0.46 -0.88
N TRP A 97 -12.74 -0.41 0.12
CA TRP A 97 -12.23 -1.59 0.77
C TRP A 97 -13.24 -2.11 1.79
N LEU A 98 -13.64 -3.37 1.65
CA LEU A 98 -14.53 -4.06 2.58
C LEU A 98 -13.71 -4.91 3.55
N PRO A 99 -13.60 -4.54 4.84
CA PRO A 99 -12.82 -5.30 5.82
C PRO A 99 -13.23 -6.77 5.94
N LYS A 100 -14.54 -7.02 5.89
CA LYS A 100 -15.13 -8.36 6.06
C LYS A 100 -14.74 -9.31 4.92
N GLU A 101 -14.64 -8.78 3.70
CA GLU A 101 -14.36 -9.56 2.50
C GLU A 101 -12.90 -9.44 2.05
N ARG A 102 -12.12 -8.59 2.73
CA ARG A 102 -10.71 -8.27 2.44
C ARG A 102 -10.45 -7.87 0.99
N LYS A 103 -11.45 -7.33 0.32
CA LYS A 103 -11.40 -6.99 -1.09
C LYS A 103 -11.79 -5.54 -1.33
N VAL A 104 -11.23 -4.96 -2.39
CA VAL A 104 -11.62 -3.65 -2.89
C VAL A 104 -12.73 -3.87 -3.91
N VAL A 105 -13.87 -3.21 -3.71
CA VAL A 105 -15.03 -3.27 -4.61
C VAL A 105 -15.21 -1.92 -5.26
N GLU A 106 -15.55 -1.94 -6.55
CA GLU A 106 -15.92 -0.74 -7.30
C GLU A 106 -17.45 -0.62 -7.36
N SER A 107 -17.99 0.52 -6.95
CA SER A 107 -19.43 0.77 -7.04
C SER A 107 -19.75 2.24 -7.25
N ILE A 108 -20.82 2.50 -7.99
CA ILE A 108 -21.38 3.86 -8.19
C ILE A 108 -22.28 4.23 -7.02
N HIS A 109 -22.97 3.24 -6.44
CA HIS A 109 -23.94 3.43 -5.37
C HIS A 109 -23.26 3.32 -4.00
N VAL A 110 -22.54 4.39 -3.64
CA VAL A 110 -21.82 4.50 -2.36
C VAL A 110 -22.25 5.77 -1.64
N LYS A 111 -22.66 5.64 -0.38
CA LYS A 111 -22.85 6.77 0.53
C LYS A 111 -21.60 6.94 1.38
N ILE A 112 -21.01 8.12 1.35
CA ILE A 112 -19.74 8.41 2.03
C ILE A 112 -20.03 9.39 3.17
N ASP A 113 -19.50 9.07 4.36
CA ASP A 113 -19.55 9.92 5.54
C ASP A 113 -18.14 10.42 5.85
N GLU A 114 -17.85 11.66 5.43
CA GLU A 114 -16.53 12.28 5.54
C GLU A 114 -16.22 12.76 6.96
N THR A 115 -17.23 12.88 7.81
CA THR A 115 -17.03 13.27 9.22
C THR A 115 -16.34 12.17 10.02
N LYS A 116 -16.40 10.92 9.53
CA LYS A 116 -15.88 9.73 10.20
C LYS A 116 -14.71 9.15 9.43
N ASN A 117 -13.59 8.99 10.12
CA ASN A 117 -12.49 8.17 9.62
C ASN A 117 -12.91 6.68 9.68
N GLY A 118 -12.87 6.02 8.52
CA GLY A 118 -13.29 4.64 8.36
C GLY A 118 -12.50 3.67 9.23
N VAL A 119 -11.18 3.85 9.34
CA VAL A 119 -10.32 2.98 10.15
C VAL A 119 -10.65 3.12 11.64
N LYS A 120 -10.73 4.37 12.13
CA LYS A 120 -11.07 4.63 13.55
C LYS A 120 -12.45 4.09 13.91
N THR A 121 -13.41 4.18 12.99
CA THR A 121 -14.79 3.72 13.23
C THR A 121 -14.90 2.20 13.23
N LEU A 122 -14.17 1.52 12.33
CA LEU A 122 -14.27 0.08 12.16
C LEU A 122 -13.38 -0.72 13.12
N PHE A 123 -12.22 -0.17 13.48
CA PHE A 123 -11.21 -0.88 14.28
C PHE A 123 -10.87 -0.18 15.61
N GLY A 124 -11.54 0.94 15.94
CA GLY A 124 -11.30 1.68 17.19
C GLY A 124 -10.00 2.48 17.19
N LYS A 125 -9.44 2.74 18.40
CA LYS A 125 -8.10 3.32 18.56
C LYS A 125 -7.07 2.29 18.11
N VAL A 126 -6.63 2.39 16.85
CA VAL A 126 -5.66 1.49 16.24
C VAL A 126 -4.38 1.46 17.08
N LYS A 127 -4.06 0.31 17.67
CA LYS A 127 -2.69 -0.02 18.06
C LYS A 127 -1.95 -0.37 16.76
N HIS A 128 -1.01 0.47 16.35
CA HIS A 128 -0.20 0.28 15.15
C HIS A 128 0.49 -1.11 15.07
N TYR A 129 0.64 -1.81 16.21
CA TYR A 129 1.32 -3.10 16.33
C TYR A 129 0.44 -4.34 16.04
N ASP A 130 -0.86 -4.32 16.36
CA ASP A 130 -1.69 -5.55 16.30
C ASP A 130 -1.92 -6.04 14.85
N TYR A 131 -1.91 -5.13 13.88
CA TYR A 131 -2.04 -5.47 12.45
C TYR A 131 -0.73 -5.91 11.79
N ALA A 132 0.42 -5.48 12.30
CA ALA A 132 1.73 -5.92 11.82
C ALA A 132 2.02 -7.37 12.26
N ILE A 133 1.63 -7.73 13.49
CA ILE A 133 1.66 -9.11 14.00
C ILE A 133 0.74 -10.01 13.17
N TYR A 134 -0.45 -9.54 12.79
CA TYR A 134 -1.38 -10.30 11.95
C TYR A 134 -0.84 -10.59 10.54
N GLN A 135 -0.05 -9.69 9.94
CA GLN A 135 0.59 -9.93 8.64
C GLN A 135 1.78 -10.89 8.74
N LEU A 136 2.56 -10.84 9.83
CA LEU A 136 3.64 -11.80 10.09
C LEU A 136 3.12 -13.24 10.22
N ASP A 137 2.05 -13.43 10.99
CA ASP A 137 1.45 -14.75 11.22
C ASP A 137 0.79 -15.31 9.94
N GLN A 138 0.24 -14.45 9.09
CA GLN A 138 -0.30 -14.83 7.77
C GLN A 138 0.80 -15.18 6.76
N ASN A 139 1.91 -14.44 6.72
CA ASN A 139 3.03 -14.77 5.85
C ASN A 139 3.71 -16.08 6.28
N LEU A 140 3.82 -16.33 7.59
CA LEU A 140 4.34 -17.60 8.14
C LEU A 140 3.47 -18.80 7.74
N LYS A 141 2.13 -18.64 7.73
CA LYS A 141 1.17 -19.69 7.32
C LYS A 141 1.09 -19.88 5.81
N ASN A 142 1.27 -18.81 5.04
CA ASN A 142 1.29 -18.91 3.58
C ASN A 142 2.59 -19.55 3.08
N ASP A 143 3.74 -19.28 3.72
CA ASP A 143 5.02 -19.91 3.37
C ASP A 143 5.06 -21.43 3.64
N SER A 144 4.20 -21.95 4.53
CA SER A 144 4.04 -23.40 4.73
C SER A 144 3.19 -24.07 3.65
N ASP A 145 2.25 -23.36 3.04
CA ASP A 145 1.31 -23.93 2.05
C ASP A 145 1.86 -23.89 0.61
N TYR A 146 2.82 -23.02 0.30
CA TYR A 146 3.51 -23.01 -1.02
C TYR A 146 4.64 -24.05 -1.13
N ARG A 147 5.13 -24.61 -0.02
CA ARG A 147 6.22 -25.61 -0.05
C ARG A 147 5.75 -27.04 -0.31
N ALA A 148 4.45 -27.30 -0.44
CA ALA A 148 3.93 -28.65 -0.65
C ALA A 148 3.88 -29.09 -2.13
N GLN A 149 4.42 -28.32 -3.08
CA GLN A 149 4.41 -28.68 -4.52
C GLN A 149 5.78 -28.70 -5.21
N ASP A 150 6.88 -28.67 -4.46
CA ASP A 150 8.22 -28.75 -5.06
C ASP A 150 9.15 -29.70 -4.29
N GLU A 151 8.70 -30.94 -4.09
CA GLU A 151 9.59 -32.04 -3.70
C GLU A 151 10.26 -32.67 -4.93
N LYS A 152 11.11 -31.89 -5.64
CA LYS A 152 12.23 -32.47 -6.38
C LYS A 152 13.34 -31.48 -6.74
N SER A 153 13.94 -30.82 -5.75
CA SER A 153 15.34 -30.38 -5.86
C SER A 153 15.93 -30.10 -4.48
N SER A 154 17.18 -30.51 -4.29
CA SER A 154 17.97 -30.49 -3.07
C SER A 154 17.77 -29.28 -2.15
N SER A 155 17.57 -29.56 -0.86
CA SER A 155 17.63 -28.63 0.25
C SER A 155 18.85 -27.68 0.14
N PRO A 156 18.69 -26.37 0.32
CA PRO A 156 19.84 -25.51 0.60
C PRO A 156 20.36 -25.86 2.00
N GLU A 157 21.60 -26.32 2.09
CA GLU A 157 22.30 -26.45 3.36
C GLU A 157 22.27 -25.11 4.09
N LYS A 158 21.98 -25.13 5.39
CA LYS A 158 22.07 -23.95 6.25
C LYS A 158 23.49 -23.41 6.14
N PRO A 159 23.72 -22.14 5.73
CA PRO A 159 25.06 -21.58 5.82
C PRO A 159 25.46 -21.58 7.29
N SER A 160 26.61 -22.21 7.57
CA SER A 160 27.23 -22.20 8.89
C SER A 160 27.38 -20.77 9.38
N SER A 161 27.23 -20.56 10.69
CA SER A 161 27.36 -19.25 11.31
C SER A 161 28.68 -18.59 10.89
N LEU A 162 28.62 -17.57 10.04
CA LEU A 162 29.80 -16.86 9.57
C LEU A 162 30.43 -16.13 10.76
N ASP A 163 31.64 -16.54 11.13
CA ASP A 163 32.43 -15.93 12.20
C ASP A 163 33.02 -14.60 11.70
N ILE A 164 32.37 -13.49 12.08
CA ILE A 164 32.65 -12.12 11.60
C ILE A 164 34.02 -11.61 12.11
N SER A 165 34.62 -12.30 13.08
CA SER A 165 35.94 -11.93 13.64
C SER A 165 37.08 -11.93 12.61
N THR A 166 36.92 -12.66 11.50
CA THR A 166 37.93 -12.82 10.45
C THR A 166 37.82 -11.81 9.29
N TRP A 167 36.90 -10.84 9.35
CA TRP A 167 36.64 -9.96 8.22
C TRP A 167 37.57 -8.74 8.20
N ILE A 168 38.06 -8.37 7.02
CA ILE A 168 38.91 -7.19 6.83
C ILE A 168 38.05 -5.95 6.69
N ARG A 169 38.37 -4.91 7.47
CA ARG A 169 37.75 -3.59 7.41
C ARG A 169 38.42 -2.74 6.33
N LEU A 170 37.64 -2.25 5.36
CA LEU A 170 38.10 -1.36 4.30
C LEU A 170 37.35 -0.03 4.34
N GLU A 171 38.10 1.06 4.50
CA GLU A 171 37.57 2.42 4.51
C GLU A 171 37.75 3.07 3.13
N LYS A 172 36.66 3.55 2.52
CA LYS A 172 36.69 4.31 1.27
C LYS A 172 36.14 5.72 1.48
N PRO A 173 36.98 6.77 1.35
CA PRO A 173 36.51 8.15 1.45
C PRO A 173 35.72 8.53 0.19
N ARG A 174 34.60 9.27 0.36
CA ARG A 174 33.80 9.74 -0.77
C ARG A 174 34.40 11.00 -1.41
N LYS A 175 34.43 11.06 -2.74
CA LYS A 175 34.98 12.21 -3.50
C LYS A 175 34.29 13.57 -3.25
N LYS A 176 33.04 13.59 -2.75
CA LYS A 176 32.23 14.83 -2.59
C LYS A 176 31.76 15.09 -1.15
N SER A 177 32.27 14.35 -0.16
CA SER A 177 31.86 14.50 1.24
C SER A 177 32.98 14.07 2.19
N LYS A 178 33.03 14.66 3.38
CA LYS A 178 33.96 14.25 4.46
C LYS A 178 33.59 12.90 5.11
N ARG A 179 32.50 12.25 4.69
CA ARG A 179 32.07 10.93 5.19
C ARG A 179 32.86 9.79 4.52
N ILE A 180 33.16 8.76 5.32
CA ILE A 180 33.90 7.56 4.92
C ILE A 180 32.94 6.37 4.91
N ASP A 181 32.92 5.60 3.81
CA ASP A 181 32.18 4.35 3.74
C ASP A 181 33.08 3.20 4.23
N VAL A 182 32.58 2.41 5.19
CA VAL A 182 33.31 1.28 5.77
C VAL A 182 32.68 -0.02 5.27
N TYR A 183 33.48 -0.86 4.63
CA TYR A 183 33.08 -2.17 4.14
C TYR A 183 33.80 -3.27 4.91
N TYR A 184 33.12 -4.39 5.16
CA TYR A 184 33.71 -5.59 5.73
C TYR A 184 33.61 -6.71 4.71
N TYR A 185 34.72 -7.40 4.45
CA TYR A 185 34.77 -8.55 3.55
C TYR A 185 35.42 -9.75 4.26
N PRO A 186 34.88 -10.97 4.07
CA PRO A 186 35.52 -12.19 4.55
C PRO A 186 36.86 -12.39 3.83
N LEU A 187 37.89 -12.80 4.58
CA LEU A 187 39.20 -13.16 4.03
C LEU A 187 39.04 -14.37 3.12
N LEU A 188 39.17 -14.16 1.81
CA LEU A 188 39.23 -15.27 0.85
C LEU A 188 40.56 -16.00 1.08
N VAL A 189 40.48 -17.19 1.66
CA VAL A 189 41.58 -18.15 1.65
C VAL A 189 41.88 -18.45 0.19
N LYS A 190 43.03 -17.97 -0.31
CA LYS A 190 43.57 -18.41 -1.59
C LYS A 190 43.90 -19.89 -1.43
N ASN A 191 43.05 -20.76 -1.97
CA ASN A 191 43.46 -22.12 -2.26
C ASN A 191 44.33 -22.05 -3.51
N ASP A 192 45.59 -22.39 -3.33
CA ASP A 192 46.59 -22.54 -4.38
C ASP A 192 46.06 -23.49 -5.45
N LEU A 193 46.00 -22.98 -6.68
CA LEU A 193 45.84 -23.77 -7.90
C LEU A 193 47.14 -23.56 -8.68
N ASP A 194 48.10 -24.44 -8.44
CA ASP A 194 49.16 -24.72 -9.41
C ASP A 194 48.85 -26.07 -10.10
N PRO A 195 49.15 -26.20 -11.40
CA PRO A 195 48.74 -27.32 -12.26
C PRO A 195 49.47 -28.65 -11.99
#